data_AF-A0A7X3F3E0-F1
#
_entry.id   AF-A0A7X3F3E0-F1
#
_cell.length_a   1.000
_cell.length_b   1.000
_cell.length_c   1.000
_cell.angle_alpha   90.00
_cell.angle_beta   90.00
_cell.angle_gamma   90.00
#
_symmetry.space_group_name_H-M   'P 1'
#
loop_
_entity.id
_entity.type
_entity.pdbx_description
1 polymer ?
#
loop_
_entity_poly.entity_id
_entity_poly.type
_entity_poly.pdbx_seq_one_letter_code
_entity_poly.pdbx_strand_id
1 'polypeptide(L)' 'MATGWLGWPPRDAWETPVIEIILAWEAKADFLKKTNPFGQPETKPSKAAVAKDLRRGLRGAAASRPK' A
#
# COMPACT_ATOMS: atom_id res chain seq x y z
N MET A 1 24.52 -1.78 16.59
CA MET A 1 23.42 -0.89 16.14
C MET A 1 23.06 -1.31 14.72
N ALA A 2 21.93 -1.98 14.49
CA ALA A 2 21.35 -2.12 13.15
C ALA A 2 20.32 -0.98 13.06
N THR A 3 20.41 -0.07 12.09
CA THR A 3 19.73 1.23 12.14
C THR A 3 18.26 1.17 11.72
N GLY A 4 17.50 0.23 12.31
CA GLY A 4 16.05 0.15 12.22
C GLY A 4 15.52 -1.20 11.73
N TRP A 5 14.23 -1.22 11.39
CA TRP A 5 13.50 -2.40 10.92
C TRP A 5 14.03 -3.00 9.61
N LEU A 6 14.88 -2.28 8.86
CA LEU A 6 15.49 -2.78 7.62
C LEU A 6 16.62 -3.79 7.87
N GLY A 7 17.33 -3.69 8.99
CA GLY A 7 18.47 -4.56 9.31
C GLY A 7 19.77 -4.17 8.59
N TRP A 8 19.84 -2.96 8.04
CA TRP A 8 21.03 -2.46 7.36
C TRP A 8 22.12 -2.03 8.36
N PRO A 9 23.41 -2.12 7.97
CA PRO A 9 24.49 -1.47 8.67
C PRO A 9 24.23 0.04 8.82
N PRO A 10 24.67 0.68 9.92
CA PRO A 10 24.48 2.11 10.14
C PRO A 10 24.97 2.99 8.99
N ARG A 11 26.11 2.62 8.41
CA ARG A 11 26.72 3.33 7.29
C ARG A 11 25.77 3.40 6.10
N ASP A 12 25.28 2.25 5.66
CA ASP A 12 24.42 2.13 4.49
C ASP A 12 23.13 2.92 4.70
N ALA A 13 22.53 2.83 5.90
CA ALA A 13 21.33 3.61 6.22
C ALA A 13 21.54 5.13 6.24
N TRP A 14 22.75 5.61 6.53
CA TRP A 14 23.07 7.04 6.56
C TRP A 14 23.45 7.60 5.18
N GLU A 15 24.06 6.77 4.34
CA GLU A 15 24.46 7.15 2.98
C GLU A 15 23.31 7.00 1.96
N THR A 16 22.27 6.20 2.30
CA THR A 16 21.12 5.98 1.43
C THR A 16 20.15 7.17 1.45
N PRO A 17 19.68 7.65 0.28
CA PRO A 17 18.64 8.68 0.20
C PRO A 17 17.34 8.26 0.90
N VAL A 18 16.66 9.23 1.53
CA VAL A 18 15.40 8.98 2.28
C VAL A 18 14.34 8.26 1.44
N ILE A 19 14.21 8.60 0.16
CA ILE A 19 13.22 7.97 -0.73
C ILE A 19 13.47 6.47 -0.89
N GLU A 20 14.73 6.05 -0.98
CA GLU A 20 15.11 4.65 -1.12
C GLU A 20 14.88 3.87 0.18
N ILE A 21 15.11 4.52 1.33
CA ILE A 21 14.80 3.96 2.66
C ILE A 21 13.29 3.67 2.77
N ILE A 22 12.44 4.62 2.35
CA ILE A 22 10.98 4.45 2.40
C ILE A 22 10.55 3.30 1.47
N LEU A 23 11.06 3.26 0.24
CA LEU A 23 10.77 2.19 -0.71
C LEU A 23 11.18 0.80 -0.19
N ALA A 24 12.37 0.68 0.39
CA ALA A 24 12.84 -0.57 0.99
C ALA A 24 11.96 -0.99 2.18
N TRP A 25 11.50 -0.01 2.98
CA TRP A 25 10.64 -0.27 4.12
C TRP A 25 9.25 -0.75 3.71
N GLU A 26 8.63 -0.11 2.71
CA GLU A 26 7.36 -0.54 2.13
C GLU A 26 7.45 -1.95 1.53
N ALA A 27 8.51 -2.23 0.77
CA ALA A 27 8.74 -3.55 0.18
C ALA A 27 8.86 -4.64 1.26
N LYS A 28 9.56 -4.35 2.37
CA LYS A 28 9.69 -5.28 3.50
C LYS A 28 8.35 -5.50 4.21
N ALA A 29 7.58 -4.44 4.43
CA ALA A 29 6.26 -4.55 5.03
C ALA A 29 5.31 -5.41 4.17
N ASP A 30 5.33 -5.19 2.85
CA ASP A 30 4.52 -5.97 1.91
C ASP A 30 4.96 -7.42 1.82
N PHE A 31 6.27 -7.69 1.84
CA PHE A 31 6.78 -9.05 1.95
C PHE A 31 6.24 -9.74 3.20
N LEU A 32 6.36 -9.11 4.36
CA LEU A 32 5.90 -9.68 5.63
C LEU A 32 4.39 -9.93 5.64
N LYS A 33 3.58 -9.05 5.08
CA LYS A 33 2.12 -9.28 4.93
C LYS A 33 1.85 -10.49 4.04
N LYS A 34 2.53 -10.60 2.89
CA LYS A 34 2.30 -11.65 1.90
C LYS A 34 2.80 -13.03 2.36
N THR A 35 3.88 -13.08 3.14
CA THR A 35 4.49 -14.33 3.59
C THR A 35 4.07 -14.76 4.98
N ASN A 36 3.26 -13.99 5.71
CA ASN A 36 2.81 -14.37 7.04
C ASN A 36 1.76 -15.51 6.95
N PRO A 37 2.06 -16.73 7.39
CA PRO A 37 1.11 -17.85 7.35
C PRO A 37 -0.07 -17.68 8.33
N PHE A 38 0.06 -16.76 9.29
CA PHE A 38 -0.98 -16.37 10.25
C PHE A 38 -1.56 -14.98 9.95
N GLY A 39 -1.26 -14.41 8.79
CA GLY A 39 -1.76 -13.10 8.39
C GLY A 39 -3.27 -13.13 8.17
N GLN A 40 -3.95 -12.06 8.60
CA GLN A 40 -5.35 -11.84 8.19
C GLN A 40 -5.38 -11.62 6.68
N PRO A 41 -6.34 -12.22 5.95
CA PRO A 41 -6.48 -11.96 4.52
C PRO A 41 -6.71 -10.47 4.31
N GLU A 42 -5.92 -9.84 3.43
CA GLU A 42 -6.21 -8.47 3.00
C GLU A 42 -7.65 -8.43 2.51
N THR A 43 -8.46 -7.56 3.11
CA THR A 43 -9.89 -7.41 2.80
C THR A 43 -10.02 -6.94 1.36
N LYS A 44 -10.06 -7.88 0.41
CA LYS A 44 -10.36 -7.56 -0.99
C LYS A 44 -11.78 -6.98 -1.01
N PRO A 45 -11.97 -5.79 -1.59
CA PRO A 45 -13.31 -5.24 -1.72
C PRO A 45 -14.16 -6.24 -2.50
N SER A 46 -15.33 -6.57 -1.96
CA SER A 46 -16.22 -7.51 -2.65
C SER A 46 -16.60 -6.94 -4.02
N LYS A 47 -16.79 -7.82 -5.01
CA LYS A 47 -17.25 -7.37 -6.35
C LYS A 47 -18.52 -6.52 -6.26
N ALA A 48 -19.39 -6.81 -5.29
CA ALA A 48 -20.59 -6.02 -5.01
C ALA A 48 -20.27 -4.61 -4.49
N ALA A 49 -19.29 -4.46 -3.59
CA ALA A 49 -18.82 -3.16 -3.11
C ALA A 49 -18.23 -2.33 -4.26
N VAL A 50 -17.36 -2.93 -5.07
CA VAL A 50 -16.76 -2.26 -6.24
C VAL A 50 -17.84 -1.83 -7.25
N ALA A 51 -18.80 -2.70 -7.55
CA ALA A 51 -19.91 -2.37 -8.45
C ALA A 51 -20.80 -1.24 -7.91
N LYS A 52 -21.01 -1.20 -6.58
CA LYS A 52 -21.77 -0.12 -5.92
C LYS A 52 -21.05 1.22 -6.05
N ASP A 53 -19.74 1.24 -5.81
CA ASP A 53 -18.94 2.46 -5.94
C ASP A 53 -18.87 2.96 -7.39
N LEU A 54 -18.68 2.05 -8.35
CA LEU A 54 -18.68 2.39 -9.76
C LEU A 54 -20.03 3.00 -10.21
N ARG A 55 -21.15 2.39 -9.80
CA ARG A 55 -22.49 2.93 -10.09
C ARG A 55 -22.70 4.30 -9.48
N ARG A 56 -22.22 4.53 -8.25
CA ARG A 56 -22.30 5.83 -7.58
C ARG A 56 -21.49 6.88 -8.34
N GLY A 57 -20.25 6.57 -8.73
CA GLY A 57 -19.39 7.46 -9.52
C GLY A 57 -20.00 7.82 -10.88
N LEU A 58 -20.49 6.82 -11.62
CA LEU A 58 -21.13 7.03 -12.92
C LEU A 58 -22.40 7.89 -12.82
N ARG A 59 -23.22 7.68 -11.79
CA ARG A 59 -24.42 8.51 -11.55
C ARG A 59 -24.07 9.95 -11.18
N GLY A 60 -23.04 10.15 -10.35
CA GLY A 60 -22.53 11.49 -10.03
C GLY A 60 -22.05 12.22 -11.27
N ALA A 61 -21.27 11.55 -12.13
CA ALA A 61 -20.78 12.12 -13.39
C ALA A 61 -21.91 12.47 -14.37
N ALA A 62 -22.94 11.61 -14.46
CA ALA A 62 -24.11 11.88 -15.30
C ALA A 62 -24.94 13.07 -14.80
N ALA A 63 -25.08 13.23 -13.48
CA ALA A 63 -25.80 14.35 -12.87
C ALA A 63 -25.05 15.69 -13.01
N SER A 64 -23.71 15.66 -13.08
CA SER A 64 -22.88 16.86 -13.26
C SER A 64 -22.69 17.30 -14.72
N ARG A 65 -23.26 16.58 -15.69
CA ARG A 65 -23.10 16.92 -17.11
C ARG A 65 -23.98 18.15 -17.45
N PRO A 66 -23.40 19.26 -17.94
CA PRO A 66 -24.19 20.39 -18.42
C PRO A 66 -24.98 19.97 -19.67
N LYS A 67 -26.18 20.55 -19.80
CA LYS A 67 -27.19 20.19 -20.80
C LYS A 67 -26.88 20.77 -22.17
#